data_AF-A0A964ITY6-F1
#
_entry.id   AF-A0A964ITY6-F1
#
_cell.length_a   1.000
_cell.length_b   1.000
_cell.length_c   1.000
_cell.angle_alpha   90.00
_cell.angle_beta   90.00
_cell.angle_gamma   90.00
#
_symmetry.space_group_name_H-M   'P 1'
#
loop_
_entity.id
_entity.type
_entity.pdbx_description
1 polymer ?
#
loop_
_entity_poly.entity_id
_entity_poly.type
_entity_poly.pdbx_seq_one_letter_code
_entity_poly.pdbx_strand_id
1 'polypeptide(L)'
;ERNRFFKGLASWIGFRQVRVDYEPGERAHGATTWNLWSLIGLSIEGLTSFSVAPLRVASMLGLLLAVTALFFGGWILLQTMLYGKDVPGYPSLVVSVMVIGGVQLLMIGVLGEYIGKMLSEIKARPVYFVADHSVKNASVTAKARPTVSRAAE
;
A
#
# COMPACT_ATOMS: atom_id res chain seq x y z
N GLU A 1 11.48 5.19 2.72
CA GLU A 1 10.57 4.80 1.63
C GLU A 1 11.30 4.50 0.32
N ARG A 2 11.53 3.22 0.02
CA ARG A 2 12.06 2.83 -1.31
C ARG A 2 10.97 2.55 -2.36
N ASN A 3 9.78 2.08 -1.94
CA ASN A 3 8.60 2.03 -2.80
C ASN A 3 7.91 3.40 -2.80
N ARG A 4 8.30 4.26 -3.74
CA ARG A 4 7.83 5.65 -3.79
C ARG A 4 6.46 5.71 -4.51
N PHE A 5 5.37 5.65 -3.75
CA PHE A 5 4.07 6.07 -4.27
C PHE A 5 4.02 7.61 -4.35
N PHE A 6 4.58 8.15 -5.44
CA PHE A 6 4.75 9.59 -5.64
C PHE A 6 3.44 10.38 -5.54
N LYS A 7 2.32 9.82 -6.02
CA LYS A 7 1.00 10.46 -5.94
C LYS A 7 0.56 10.72 -4.50
N GLY A 8 0.84 9.79 -3.58
CA GLY A 8 0.53 9.96 -2.15
C GLY A 8 1.57 10.78 -1.40
N LEU A 9 2.85 10.65 -1.74
CA LEU A 9 3.90 11.50 -1.16
C LEU A 9 3.68 12.98 -1.49
N ALA A 10 3.32 13.28 -2.74
CA ALA A 10 3.07 14.64 -3.18
C ALA A 10 1.91 15.29 -2.41
N SER A 11 0.84 14.55 -2.11
CA SER A 11 -0.28 15.06 -1.29
C SER A 11 0.07 15.17 0.19
N TRP A 12 0.89 14.26 0.74
CA TRP A 12 1.27 14.25 2.15
C TRP A 12 2.14 15.45 2.57
N ILE A 13 2.98 15.95 1.67
CA ILE A 13 3.94 17.04 1.94
C ILE A 13 3.25 18.36 2.38
N GLY A 14 1.98 18.59 2.02
CA GLY A 14 1.17 19.67 2.58
C GLY A 14 1.47 21.10 2.10
N PHE A 15 2.37 21.29 1.13
CA PHE A 15 2.60 22.61 0.51
C PHE A 15 1.43 23.06 -0.37
N ARG A 16 1.43 24.35 -0.73
CA ARG A 16 0.47 24.92 -1.68
C ARG A 16 0.62 24.27 -3.05
N GLN A 17 -0.41 23.55 -3.48
CA GLN A 17 -0.46 22.90 -4.79
C GLN A 17 -1.32 23.73 -5.74
N VAL A 18 -0.87 23.88 -6.99
CA VAL A 18 -1.64 24.49 -8.07
C VAL A 18 -1.74 23.48 -9.19
N ARG A 19 -2.96 23.21 -9.65
CA ARG A 19 -3.23 22.37 -10.81
C ARG A 19 -3.17 23.25 -12.06
N VAL A 20 -2.44 22.78 -13.07
CA VAL A 20 -2.46 23.37 -14.41
C VAL A 20 -3.27 22.43 -15.29
N ASP A 21 -4.39 22.91 -15.79
CA ASP A 21 -5.21 22.11 -16.69
C ASP A 21 -4.53 22.00 -18.04
N TYR A 22 -4.43 20.76 -18.51
CA TYR A 22 -3.83 20.40 -19.78
C TYR A 22 -4.71 19.31 -20.38
N GLU A 23 -5.16 19.55 -21.61
CA GLU A 23 -5.89 18.57 -22.39
C GLU A 23 -4.91 17.94 -23.38
N PRO A 24 -4.44 16.70 -23.13
CA PRO A 24 -3.56 16.01 -24.06
C PRO A 24 -4.32 15.69 -25.35
N GLY A 25 -3.67 15.90 -26.50
CA GLY A 25 -4.18 15.42 -27.78
C GLY A 25 -4.33 13.89 -27.79
N GLU A 26 -5.14 13.38 -28.73
CA GLU A 26 -5.35 11.95 -28.90
C GLU A 26 -4.03 11.20 -29.13
N ARG A 27 -3.87 10.03 -28.50
CA ARG A 27 -2.65 9.23 -28.69
C ARG A 27 -2.63 8.66 -30.10
N ALA A 28 -1.60 9.00 -30.87
CA ALA A 28 -1.36 8.42 -32.20
C ALA A 28 -0.92 6.95 -32.16
N HIS A 29 -0.17 6.54 -31.12
CA HIS A 29 0.37 5.18 -31.00
C HIS A 29 0.47 4.71 -29.54
N GLY A 30 0.43 3.38 -29.36
CA GLY A 30 0.62 2.71 -28.08
C GLY A 30 -0.68 2.31 -27.37
N ALA A 31 -0.59 1.29 -26.50
CA ALA A 31 -1.69 0.88 -25.63
C ALA A 31 -1.68 1.66 -24.31
N THR A 32 -2.86 1.84 -23.71
CA THR A 32 -2.98 2.49 -22.40
C THR A 32 -2.37 1.59 -21.32
N THR A 33 -1.40 2.10 -20.58
CA THR A 33 -0.85 1.42 -19.38
C THR A 33 -1.80 1.47 -18.17
N TRP A 34 -2.87 2.25 -18.26
CA TRP A 34 -3.87 2.43 -17.22
C TRP A 34 -5.07 1.50 -17.46
N ASN A 35 -5.10 0.35 -16.78
CA ASN A 35 -6.27 -0.53 -16.75
C ASN A 35 -6.94 -0.42 -15.38
N LEU A 36 -8.23 -0.72 -15.28
CA LEU A 36 -8.96 -0.58 -14.01
C LEU A 36 -8.31 -1.37 -12.85
N TRP A 37 -7.79 -2.57 -13.12
CA TRP A 37 -7.11 -3.42 -12.15
C TRP A 37 -5.79 -2.83 -11.64
N SER A 38 -5.04 -2.12 -12.48
CA SER A 38 -3.79 -1.47 -12.13
C SER A 38 -4.07 -0.22 -11.29
N LEU A 39 -5.18 0.48 -11.53
CA LEU A 39 -5.65 1.54 -10.63
C LEU A 39 -6.07 1.02 -9.25
N ILE A 40 -6.76 -0.13 -9.19
CA ILE A 40 -7.13 -0.76 -7.92
C ILE A 40 -5.87 -1.19 -7.17
N GLY A 41 -4.94 -1.88 -7.84
CA GLY A 41 -3.66 -2.26 -7.24
C GLY A 41 -2.88 -1.06 -6.71
N LEU A 42 -2.81 0.02 -7.48
CA LEU A 42 -2.18 1.28 -7.07
C LEU A 42 -2.84 1.90 -5.83
N SER A 43 -4.16 1.81 -5.73
CA SER A 43 -4.93 2.32 -4.59
C SER A 43 -4.69 1.49 -3.32
N ILE A 44 -4.64 0.16 -3.46
CA ILE A 44 -4.31 -0.76 -2.35
C ILE A 44 -2.89 -0.49 -1.87
N GLU A 45 -1.92 -0.35 -2.78
CA GLU A 45 -0.53 -0.05 -2.45
C GLU A 45 -0.39 1.31 -1.73
N GLY A 46 -1.14 2.32 -2.17
CA GLY A 46 -1.25 3.60 -1.45
C GLY A 46 -1.82 3.42 -0.04
N LEU A 47 -2.95 2.71 0.10
CA LEU A 47 -3.60 2.50 1.40
C LEU A 47 -2.68 1.77 2.40
N THR A 48 -2.01 0.70 1.96
CA THR A 48 -1.14 -0.12 2.83
C THR A 48 0.23 0.51 3.09
N SER A 49 0.62 1.59 2.38
CA SER A 49 1.92 2.26 2.59
C SER A 49 1.81 3.47 3.50
N PHE A 50 0.66 4.16 3.50
CA PHE A 50 0.44 5.36 4.32
C PHE A 50 -0.43 5.12 5.55
N SER A 51 -1.03 3.92 5.70
CA SER A 51 -1.98 3.64 6.77
C SER A 51 -1.83 2.24 7.35
N VAL A 52 -2.04 2.14 8.66
CA VAL A 52 -2.15 0.89 9.42
C VAL A 52 -3.60 0.38 9.46
N ALA A 53 -4.53 1.07 8.78
CA ALA A 53 -5.96 0.76 8.81
C ALA A 53 -6.29 -0.68 8.37
N PRO A 54 -5.72 -1.24 7.27
CA PRO A 54 -5.97 -2.63 6.89
C PRO A 54 -5.61 -3.64 7.99
N LEU A 55 -4.47 -3.44 8.65
CA LEU A 55 -4.03 -4.29 9.77
C LEU A 55 -4.95 -4.15 10.98
N ARG A 56 -5.47 -2.95 11.23
CA ARG A 56 -6.40 -2.67 12.32
C ARG A 56 -7.78 -3.29 12.09
N VAL A 57 -8.30 -3.23 10.85
CA VAL A 57 -9.54 -3.90 10.46
C VAL A 57 -9.41 -5.41 10.62
N ALA A 58 -8.30 -5.98 10.15
CA ALA A 58 -7.95 -7.38 10.34
C ALA A 58 -8.01 -7.77 11.83
N SER A 59 -7.34 -7.01 12.69
CA SER A 59 -7.31 -7.25 14.14
C SER A 59 -8.70 -7.13 14.79
N MET A 60 -9.51 -6.14 14.39
CA MET A 60 -10.87 -5.97 14.90
C MET A 60 -11.80 -7.12 14.48
N LEU A 61 -11.69 -7.60 13.24
CA LEU A 61 -12.45 -8.76 12.78
C LEU A 61 -12.06 -10.02 13.55
N GLY A 62 -10.76 -10.23 13.78
CA GLY A 62 -10.27 -11.33 14.61
C GLY A 62 -10.80 -11.29 16.03
N LEU A 63 -10.82 -10.10 16.65
CA LEU A 63 -11.38 -9.91 17.98
C LEU A 63 -12.88 -10.20 18.02
N LEU A 64 -13.64 -9.70 17.04
CA LEU A 64 -15.09 -9.94 16.95
C LEU A 64 -15.39 -11.43 16.84
N LEU A 65 -14.64 -12.16 16.00
CA LEU A 65 -14.74 -13.61 15.86
C LEU A 65 -14.36 -14.36 17.13
N ALA A 66 -13.32 -13.91 17.85
CA ALA A 66 -12.92 -14.53 19.11
C ALA A 66 -14.02 -14.36 20.17
N VAL A 67 -14.63 -13.18 20.26
CA VAL A 67 -15.73 -12.89 21.19
C VAL A 67 -16.97 -13.72 20.85
N THR A 68 -17.38 -13.80 19.58
CA THR A 68 -18.53 -14.61 19.18
C THR A 68 -18.28 -16.10 19.42
N ALA A 69 -17.08 -16.60 19.13
CA ALA A 69 -16.69 -17.99 19.41
C ALA A 69 -16.70 -18.30 20.92
N LEU A 70 -16.27 -17.35 21.76
CA LEU A 70 -16.27 -17.52 23.22
C LEU A 70 -17.70 -17.59 23.79
N PHE A 71 -18.61 -16.72 23.33
CA PHE A 71 -20.02 -16.78 23.74
C PHE A 71 -20.71 -18.06 23.23
N PHE A 72 -20.49 -18.43 21.96
CA PHE A 72 -21.08 -19.62 21.38
C PHE A 72 -20.55 -20.90 22.04
N GLY A 73 -19.25 -20.98 22.29
CA GLY A 73 -18.63 -22.09 23.01
C GLY A 73 -19.12 -22.17 24.46
N GLY A 74 -19.26 -21.03 25.15
CA GLY A 74 -19.82 -20.96 26.50
C GLY A 74 -21.28 -21.41 26.56
N TRP A 75 -22.09 -21.03 25.57
CA TRP A 75 -23.48 -21.49 25.43
C TRP A 75 -23.56 -23.01 25.30
N ILE A 76 -22.76 -23.60 24.40
CA ILE A 76 -22.69 -25.06 24.22
C ILE A 76 -22.24 -25.73 25.52
N LEU A 77 -21.23 -25.19 26.19
CA LEU A 77 -20.71 -25.74 27.44
C LEU A 77 -21.80 -25.78 28.53
N LEU A 78 -22.52 -24.68 28.73
CA LEU A 78 -23.62 -24.59 29.69
C LEU A 78 -24.75 -25.56 29.36
N GLN A 79 -25.15 -25.63 28.09
CA GLN A 79 -26.19 -26.54 27.62
C GLN A 79 -25.80 -28.01 27.87
N THR A 80 -24.53 -28.36 27.59
CA THR A 80 -24.01 -29.72 27.80
C THR A 80 -23.96 -30.08 29.29
N MET A 81 -23.69 -29.11 30.17
CA MET A 81 -23.61 -29.33 31.63
C MET A 81 -24.98 -29.51 32.28
N LEU A 82 -26.02 -28.82 31.77
CA LEU A 82 -27.36 -28.81 32.35
C LEU A 82 -28.29 -29.91 31.79
N TYR A 83 -28.22 -30.21 30.49
CA TYR A 83 -29.20 -31.06 29.80
C TYR A 83 -28.66 -32.40 29.30
N GLY A 84 -27.35 -32.67 29.45
CA GLY A 84 -26.73 -33.86 28.88
C GLY A 84 -26.52 -33.77 27.35
N LYS A 85 -25.80 -34.75 26.78
CA LYS A 85 -25.32 -34.68 25.38
C LYS A 85 -26.41 -35.02 24.36
N ASP A 86 -26.74 -34.07 23.49
CA ASP A 86 -27.32 -34.34 22.16
C ASP A 86 -26.21 -34.32 21.10
N VAL A 87 -26.07 -35.41 20.34
CA VAL A 87 -25.14 -35.58 19.20
C VAL A 87 -25.99 -35.37 17.93
N PRO A 88 -25.60 -34.59 16.88
CA PRO A 88 -24.29 -34.55 16.23
C PRO A 88 -23.72 -33.13 15.99
N GLY A 89 -22.62 -32.79 16.66
CA GLY A 89 -21.91 -31.52 16.50
C GLY A 89 -20.86 -31.49 15.36
N TYR A 90 -20.72 -32.57 14.59
CA TYR A 90 -19.66 -32.69 13.57
C TYR A 90 -19.75 -31.65 12.45
N PRO A 91 -20.92 -31.41 11.80
CA PRO A 91 -21.01 -30.41 10.75
C PRO A 91 -20.70 -28.99 11.25
N SER A 92 -21.24 -28.62 12.42
CA SER A 92 -20.97 -27.32 13.04
C SER A 92 -19.52 -27.16 13.48
N LEU A 93 -18.88 -28.22 13.97
CA LEU A 93 -17.46 -28.20 14.34
C LEU A 93 -16.56 -28.01 13.11
N VAL A 94 -16.79 -28.79 12.05
CA VAL A 94 -15.99 -28.69 10.81
C VAL A 94 -16.13 -27.30 10.19
N VAL A 95 -17.36 -26.77 10.09
CA VAL A 95 -17.60 -25.43 9.56
C VAL A 95 -16.94 -24.37 10.45
N SER A 96 -17.07 -24.46 11.77
CA SER A 96 -16.45 -23.49 12.69
C SER A 96 -14.92 -23.48 12.58
N VAL A 97 -14.30 -24.65 12.53
CA VAL A 97 -12.84 -24.78 12.37
C VAL A 97 -12.38 -24.26 11.02
N MET A 98 -13.09 -24.55 9.92
CA MET A 98 -12.76 -24.01 8.59
C MET A 98 -12.90 -22.48 8.54
N VAL A 99 -13.95 -21.92 9.14
CA VAL A 99 -14.15 -20.46 9.17
C VAL A 99 -13.06 -19.79 9.98
N ILE A 100 -12.77 -20.30 11.20
CA ILE A 100 -11.70 -19.76 12.06
C ILE A 100 -10.34 -19.89 11.36
N GLY A 101 -10.04 -21.05 10.77
CA GLY A 101 -8.80 -21.29 10.04
C GLY A 101 -8.65 -20.40 8.81
N GLY A 102 -9.72 -20.22 8.02
CA GLY A 102 -9.73 -19.32 6.87
C GLY A 102 -9.48 -17.87 7.26
N VAL A 103 -10.12 -17.39 8.34
CA VAL A 103 -9.88 -16.05 8.86
C VAL A 103 -8.46 -15.91 9.40
N GLN A 104 -7.93 -16.89 10.14
CA GLN A 104 -6.55 -16.86 10.62
C GLN A 104 -5.55 -16.75 9.46
N LEU A 105 -5.73 -17.53 8.39
CA LEU A 105 -4.89 -17.45 7.20
C LEU A 105 -4.96 -16.07 6.53
N LEU A 106 -6.14 -15.45 6.45
CA LEU A 106 -6.29 -14.08 5.98
C LEU A 106 -5.52 -13.07 6.85
N MET A 107 -5.64 -13.19 8.18
CA MET A 107 -4.93 -12.30 9.11
C MET A 107 -3.41 -12.43 8.98
N ILE A 108 -2.91 -13.66 8.83
CA ILE A 108 -1.49 -13.93 8.60
C ILE A 108 -1.05 -13.37 7.24
N GLY A 109 -1.88 -13.47 6.21
CA GLY A 109 -1.61 -12.87 4.89
C GLY A 109 -1.40 -11.35 4.98
N VAL A 110 -2.32 -10.65 5.65
CA VAL A 110 -2.20 -9.20 5.89
C VAL A 110 -0.93 -8.89 6.69
N LEU A 111 -0.68 -9.62 7.79
CA LEU A 111 0.53 -9.45 8.60
C LEU A 111 1.81 -9.64 7.76
N GLY A 112 1.82 -10.66 6.89
CA GLY A 112 2.93 -10.96 5.99
C GLY A 112 3.24 -9.83 5.01
N GLU A 113 2.22 -9.15 4.47
CA GLU A 113 2.40 -7.97 3.62
C GLU A 113 3.12 -6.84 4.38
N TYR A 114 2.69 -6.55 5.61
CA TYR A 114 3.31 -5.50 6.43
C TYR A 114 4.74 -5.88 6.85
N ILE A 115 4.98 -7.13 7.25
CA ILE A 115 6.33 -7.60 7.57
C ILE A 115 7.23 -7.52 6.33
N GLY A 116 6.72 -7.89 5.15
CA GLY A 116 7.45 -7.78 3.89
C GLY A 116 7.87 -6.33 3.60
N LYS A 117 6.97 -5.37 3.82
CA LYS A 117 7.28 -3.93 3.70
C LYS A 117 8.31 -3.47 4.71
N MET A 118 8.15 -3.80 5.99
CA MET A 118 9.13 -3.46 7.03
C MET A 118 10.51 -4.03 6.70
N LEU A 119 10.60 -5.30 6.29
CA LEU A 119 11.86 -5.93 5.88
C LEU A 119 12.47 -5.25 4.65
N SER A 120 11.65 -4.78 3.71
CA SER A 120 12.15 -4.08 2.51
C SER A 120 12.79 -2.73 2.85
N GLU A 121 12.25 -2.06 3.87
CA GLU A 121 12.76 -0.79 4.40
C GLU A 121 14.02 -1.02 5.24
N ILE A 122 14.03 -2.01 6.15
CA ILE A 122 15.19 -2.36 7.00
C ILE A 122 16.38 -2.82 6.16
N LYS A 123 16.14 -3.58 5.09
CA LYS A 123 17.22 -4.09 4.21
C LYS A 123 17.98 -2.98 3.49
N ALA A 124 17.46 -1.75 3.45
CA ALA A 124 18.14 -0.55 2.94
C ALA A 124 18.88 -0.73 1.60
N ARG A 125 18.41 -1.62 0.71
CA ARG A 125 19.06 -1.84 -0.59
C ARG A 125 18.97 -0.54 -1.39
N PRO A 126 20.04 -0.07 -2.03
CA PRO A 126 19.99 1.17 -2.82
C PRO A 126 18.99 1.04 -3.99
N VAL A 127 18.34 2.15 -4.35
CA VAL A 127 17.32 2.20 -5.42
C VAL A 127 17.93 1.88 -6.79
N TYR A 128 19.18 2.31 -6.99
CA TYR A 128 19.94 2.12 -8.21
C TYR A 128 21.42 2.02 -7.87
N PHE A 129 22.17 1.38 -8.76
CA PHE A 129 23.62 1.42 -8.77
C PHE A 129 24.06 2.26 -9.97
N VAL A 130 25.02 3.17 -9.76
CA VAL A 130 25.62 3.95 -10.85
C VAL A 130 26.83 3.19 -11.35
N ALA A 131 26.82 2.78 -12.61
CA ALA A 131 27.97 2.14 -13.25
C ALA A 131 29.00 3.17 -13.72
N ASP A 132 28.54 4.24 -14.39
CA ASP A 132 29.36 5.34 -14.87
C ASP A 132 28.61 6.67 -14.74
N HIS A 133 29.35 7.75 -14.51
CA HIS A 133 28.81 9.11 -14.54
C HIS A 133 29.77 10.04 -15.28
N SER A 134 29.24 10.91 -16.16
CA SER A 134 30.01 11.99 -16.76
C SER A 134 29.50 13.32 -16.23
N VAL A 135 30.38 14.08 -15.58
CA VAL A 135 30.05 15.42 -15.10
C VAL A 135 30.22 16.38 -16.26
N LYS A 136 29.12 16.86 -16.83
CA LYS A 136 29.15 18.03 -17.73
C LYS A 136 29.33 19.28 -16.87
N ASN A 137 30.57 19.67 -16.66
CA ASN A 137 30.87 21.02 -16.19
C ASN A 137 30.44 21.98 -17.30
N ALA A 138 29.44 22.82 -17.03
CA ALA A 138 29.13 23.93 -17.91
C ALA A 138 30.37 24.81 -17.98
N SER A 139 31.14 24.71 -19.07
CA SER A 139 32.22 25.63 -19.32
C SER A 139 31.62 27.02 -19.36
N VAL A 140 32.09 27.87 -18.45
CA VAL A 140 31.78 29.30 -18.42
C VAL A 140 32.50 29.95 -19.61
N THR A 141 32.14 29.57 -20.83
CA THR A 141 32.41 30.38 -22.00
C THR A 141 31.19 31.25 -22.17
N ALA A 142 31.06 32.22 -21.27
CA ALA A 142 30.23 33.39 -21.52
C ALA A 142 30.79 34.02 -22.79
N LYS A 143 30.14 33.74 -23.92
CA LYS A 143 30.38 34.39 -25.20
C LYS A 143 30.14 35.87 -24.93
N ALA A 144 31.22 36.63 -24.73
CA ALA A 144 31.17 38.05 -24.48
C ALA A 144 30.30 38.68 -25.59
N ARG A 145 29.13 39.20 -25.21
CA ARG A 145 28.36 40.07 -26.10
C ARG A 145 29.27 41.24 -26.42
N PRO A 146 29.50 41.59 -27.70
CA PRO A 146 30.17 42.84 -28.01
C PRO A 146 29.29 43.97 -27.47
N THR A 147 29.81 44.67 -26.48
CA THR A 147 29.27 45.93 -25.99
C THR A 147 29.27 46.89 -27.17
N VAL A 148 28.10 47.18 -27.74
CA VAL A 148 27.97 48.26 -28.72
C VAL A 148 28.27 49.55 -27.96
N SER A 149 29.49 50.04 -28.10
CA SER A 149 29.90 51.36 -27.68
C SER A 149 29.06 52.37 -28.45
N ARG A 150 27.98 52.87 -27.84
CA ARG A 150 27.45 54.20 -28.18
C ARG A 150 28.46 55.22 -27.65
N ALA A 151 29.47 55.50 -28.45
CA ALA A 151 30.24 56.73 -28.36
C ALA A 151 29.54 57.78 -29.24
N ALA A 152 29.22 58.90 -28.63
CA ALA A 152 29.08 60.25 -29.19
C ALA A 152 28.55 60.39 -30.63
N GLU A 153 27.30 60.83 -30.76
CA GLU A 153 26.94 62.14 -31.33
C GLU A 153 25.51 62.53 -30.90
#